data_AF-A0A9Q1C038-F1
#
_entry.id   AF-A0A9Q1C038-F1
#
_cell.length_a   1.000
_cell.length_b   1.000
_cell.length_c   1.000
_cell.angle_alpha   90.00
_cell.angle_beta   90.00
_cell.angle_gamma   90.00
#
_symmetry.space_group_name_H-M   'P 1'
#
loop_
_entity.id
_entity.type
_entity.pdbx_description
1 polymer ?
#
loop_
_entity_poly.entity_id
_entity_poly.type
_entity_poly.pdbx_seq_one_letter_code
_entity_poly.pdbx_strand_id
1 'polypeptide(L)'
;MVQETSHTLPTEEFFVDNITSKDVDSTWLLPLAVNGSIIPFKLDTGADVNLMPEKDYQTLKPKPKLHKVQATVKSYGGAKIPVLGKCRATVSHRGSKYELAFMIVAERDQPILGLQACEKLNLIQRVCTVETEEQLIDQTYAQLLYENNHVFQGLGCLPGEHKITVDENVRPVIHACRKVPFRVRDKLKGELDRMENMGVISKVNEPTEWVSSLVIVDKKNGKLRVCLDPKDLNKAIKREHFKLPSREEIMAEFADASISAS
;
A
#
# COMPACT_ATOMS: atom_id res chain seq x y z
N MET A 1 -42.75 -37.79 15.45
CA MET A 1 -41.52 -38.49 15.85
C MET A 1 -40.71 -38.73 14.59
N VAL A 2 -39.80 -37.81 14.25
CA VAL A 2 -38.77 -38.00 13.22
C VAL A 2 -37.52 -37.35 13.80
N GLN A 3 -36.46 -38.14 13.95
CA GLN A 3 -35.19 -37.76 14.54
C GLN A 3 -34.37 -36.96 13.51
N GLU A 4 -33.88 -35.78 13.89
CA GLU A 4 -32.82 -35.08 13.16
C GLU A 4 -31.46 -35.65 13.62
N THR A 5 -30.75 -36.29 12.69
CA THR A 5 -29.38 -36.77 12.88
C THR A 5 -28.40 -35.60 12.73
N SER A 6 -27.67 -35.30 13.80
CA SER A 6 -26.54 -34.37 13.80
C SER A 6 -25.35 -34.97 13.05
N HIS A 7 -24.97 -34.38 11.92
CA HIS A 7 -23.70 -34.65 11.26
C HIS A 7 -22.63 -33.70 11.78
N THR A 8 -21.80 -34.18 12.71
CA THR A 8 -20.49 -33.56 13.02
C THR A 8 -19.52 -33.88 11.89
N LEU A 9 -18.96 -32.83 11.27
CA LEU A 9 -17.86 -32.95 10.31
C LEU A 9 -16.58 -33.43 11.03
N PRO A 10 -15.71 -34.22 10.39
CA PRO A 10 -14.48 -34.67 11.00
C PRO A 10 -13.50 -33.51 11.14
N THR A 11 -12.92 -33.36 12.33
CA THR A 11 -11.76 -32.49 12.57
C THR A 11 -10.56 -33.08 11.85
N GLU A 12 -10.01 -32.37 10.87
CA GLU A 12 -8.70 -32.69 10.32
C GLU A 12 -7.62 -32.35 11.35
N GLU A 13 -7.03 -33.38 11.95
CA GLU A 13 -5.79 -33.23 12.71
C GLU A 13 -4.61 -33.39 11.75
N PHE A 14 -3.82 -32.33 11.59
CA PHE A 14 -2.58 -32.38 10.82
C PHE A 14 -1.40 -32.67 11.74
N PHE A 15 -0.73 -33.79 11.48
CA PHE A 15 0.51 -34.19 12.14
C PHE A 15 1.69 -33.82 11.24
N VAL A 16 2.65 -33.05 11.76
CA VAL A 16 3.91 -32.75 11.05
C VAL A 16 5.01 -33.59 11.68
N ASP A 17 5.31 -34.73 11.05
CA ASP A 17 6.51 -35.51 11.34
C ASP A 17 7.60 -35.24 10.29
N ASN A 18 8.83 -35.53 10.69
CA ASN A 18 10.09 -35.23 10.04
C ASN A 18 10.15 -35.76 8.59
N ILE A 19 10.30 -34.87 7.61
CA ILE A 19 10.52 -35.25 6.21
C ILE A 19 11.99 -35.65 6.03
N THR A 20 12.27 -36.96 5.99
CA THR A 20 13.47 -37.48 5.33
C THR A 20 13.17 -37.71 3.86
N SER A 21 13.56 -36.75 3.02
CA SER A 21 13.54 -36.90 1.56
C SER A 21 14.80 -37.61 1.07
N LYS A 22 14.64 -38.55 0.13
CA LYS A 22 15.72 -39.21 -0.63
C LYS A 22 16.07 -38.44 -1.93
N ASP A 23 15.43 -37.30 -2.20
CA ASP A 23 15.72 -36.44 -3.35
C ASP A 23 16.74 -35.34 -2.99
N VAL A 24 17.89 -35.41 -3.64
CA VAL A 24 19.09 -34.60 -3.35
C VAL A 24 18.88 -33.10 -3.61
N ASP A 25 17.92 -32.72 -4.46
CA ASP A 25 17.61 -31.33 -4.81
C ASP A 25 16.64 -30.61 -3.84
N SER A 26 16.07 -31.32 -2.87
CA SER A 26 15.13 -30.74 -1.89
C SER A 26 15.79 -30.21 -0.61
N THR A 27 17.12 -30.27 -0.54
CA THR A 27 17.86 -29.94 0.68
C THR A 27 18.24 -28.46 0.68
N TRP A 28 17.76 -27.70 1.67
CA TRP A 28 18.13 -26.29 1.92
C TRP A 28 19.59 -26.17 2.38
N LEU A 29 20.53 -26.60 1.53
CA LEU A 29 21.97 -26.55 1.76
C LEU A 29 22.56 -25.34 1.02
N LEU A 30 23.25 -24.49 1.77
CA LEU A 30 23.95 -23.33 1.24
C LEU A 30 25.46 -23.49 1.47
N PRO A 31 26.25 -23.65 0.40
CA PRO A 31 27.71 -23.58 0.49
C PRO A 31 28.15 -22.16 0.87
N LEU A 32 28.81 -22.01 2.02
CA LEU A 32 29.35 -20.74 2.49
C LEU A 32 30.87 -20.83 2.68
N ALA A 33 31.58 -19.78 2.25
CA ALA A 33 33.01 -19.66 2.47
C ALA A 33 33.28 -19.17 3.91
N VAL A 34 33.74 -20.08 4.78
CA VAL A 34 34.09 -19.81 6.18
C VAL A 34 35.59 -19.92 6.34
N ASN A 35 36.27 -18.82 6.68
CA ASN A 35 37.74 -18.75 6.74
C ASN A 35 38.39 -19.51 5.57
N GLY A 36 38.00 -19.18 4.34
CA GLY A 36 38.55 -19.77 3.11
C GLY A 36 38.06 -21.18 2.74
N SER A 37 37.36 -21.89 3.62
CA SER A 37 36.84 -23.25 3.36
C SER A 37 35.35 -23.21 3.02
N ILE A 38 34.93 -23.97 2.00
CA ILE A 38 33.51 -24.03 1.60
C ILE A 38 32.80 -25.09 2.45
N ILE A 39 31.83 -24.66 3.26
CA ILE A 39 31.06 -25.53 4.15
C ILE A 39 29.58 -25.49 3.73
N PRO A 40 28.94 -26.63 3.42
CA PRO A 40 27.52 -26.70 3.06
C PRO A 40 26.64 -26.69 4.32
N PHE A 41 26.07 -25.54 4.65
CA PHE A 41 25.18 -25.41 5.81
C PHE A 41 23.73 -25.71 5.46
N LYS A 42 23.06 -26.49 6.30
CA LYS A 42 21.60 -26.56 6.31
C LYS A 42 21.04 -25.29 6.93
N LEU A 43 20.17 -24.60 6.20
CA LEU A 43 19.43 -23.44 6.73
C LEU A 43 18.34 -23.97 7.66
N ASP A 44 18.35 -23.53 8.92
CA ASP A 44 17.42 -23.99 9.94
C ASP A 44 16.88 -22.80 10.76
N THR A 45 15.67 -22.36 10.42
CA THR A 45 14.98 -21.28 11.14
C THR A 45 14.54 -21.67 12.54
N GLY A 46 14.49 -22.98 12.84
CA GLY A 46 14.20 -23.49 14.18
C GLY A 46 15.41 -23.52 15.11
N ALA A 47 16.61 -23.23 14.61
CA ALA A 47 17.84 -23.24 15.40
C ALA A 47 18.23 -21.83 15.88
N ASP A 48 18.40 -21.67 17.20
CA ASP A 48 18.87 -20.43 17.82
C ASP A 48 20.38 -20.16 17.62
N VAL A 49 21.15 -21.21 17.29
CA VAL A 49 22.62 -21.17 17.20
C VAL A 49 23.12 -21.85 15.94
N ASN A 50 24.27 -21.41 15.44
CA ASN A 50 24.97 -22.11 14.35
C ASN A 50 25.76 -23.29 14.91
N LEU A 51 25.60 -24.46 14.31
CA LEU A 51 26.34 -25.67 14.67
C LEU A 51 27.30 -26.04 13.55
N MET A 52 28.52 -26.40 13.94
CA MET A 52 29.55 -26.88 13.02
C MET A 52 30.15 -28.18 13.58
N PRO A 53 30.06 -29.29 12.83
CA PRO A 53 30.78 -30.51 13.18
C PRO A 53 32.27 -30.28 13.34
N GLU A 54 32.91 -31.04 14.23
CA GLU A 54 34.35 -30.98 14.42
C GLU A 54 35.10 -31.19 13.10
N LYS A 55 34.68 -32.16 12.28
CA LYS A 55 35.29 -32.46 10.97
C LYS A 55 35.41 -31.22 10.08
N ASP A 56 34.38 -30.37 10.05
CA ASP A 56 34.32 -29.17 9.22
C ASP A 56 35.16 -28.05 9.84
N TYR A 57 35.11 -27.89 11.16
CA TYR A 57 35.94 -26.95 11.91
C TYR A 57 37.45 -27.21 11.70
N GLN A 58 37.87 -28.47 11.59
CA GLN A 58 39.27 -28.84 11.33
C GLN A 58 39.76 -28.35 9.96
N THR A 59 38.86 -28.09 9.00
CA THR A 59 39.22 -27.64 7.65
C THR A 59 39.48 -26.14 7.53
N LEU A 60 39.09 -25.32 8.52
CA LEU A 60 39.10 -23.85 8.42
C LEU A 60 40.52 -23.26 8.39
N LYS A 61 40.77 -22.26 7.53
CA LYS A 61 42.08 -21.61 7.35
C LYS A 61 41.98 -20.07 7.17
N PRO A 62 42.35 -19.25 8.18
CA PRO A 62 43.02 -19.63 9.42
C PRO A 62 42.06 -20.35 10.37
N LYS A 63 42.61 -21.25 11.19
CA LYS A 63 41.82 -21.99 12.18
C LYS A 63 41.47 -21.08 13.36
N PRO A 64 40.19 -20.82 13.64
CA PRO A 64 39.81 -19.92 14.72
C PRO A 64 40.04 -20.58 16.09
N LYS A 65 40.29 -19.78 17.12
CA LYS A 65 40.50 -20.30 18.48
C LYS A 65 39.18 -20.84 19.05
N LEU A 66 39.24 -22.03 19.63
CA LEU A 66 38.11 -22.65 20.32
C LEU A 66 38.10 -22.24 21.79
N HIS A 67 36.99 -21.70 22.26
CA HIS A 67 36.77 -21.32 23.65
C HIS A 67 35.85 -22.33 24.33
N LYS A 68 36.17 -22.73 25.57
CA LYS A 68 35.26 -23.53 26.39
C LYS A 68 33.98 -22.73 26.66
N VAL A 69 32.84 -23.40 26.62
CA VAL A 69 31.53 -22.79 26.86
C VAL A 69 30.73 -23.64 27.85
N GLN A 70 30.07 -23.00 28.80
CA GLN A 70 29.11 -23.64 29.70
C GLN A 70 27.70 -23.51 29.12
N ALA A 71 27.48 -24.06 27.93
CA ALA A 71 26.18 -24.02 27.28
C ALA A 71 25.75 -25.44 26.87
N THR A 72 24.48 -25.77 27.12
CA THR A 72 23.90 -27.03 26.66
C THR A 72 23.10 -26.76 25.39
N VAL A 73 23.51 -27.35 24.27
CA VAL A 73 22.72 -27.37 23.04
C VAL A 73 21.81 -28.58 23.10
N LYS A 74 20.52 -28.40 22.79
CA LYS A 74 19.54 -29.50 22.70
C LYS A 74 18.99 -29.56 21.29
N SER A 75 18.69 -30.77 20.81
CA SER A 75 17.90 -30.95 19.60
C SER A 75 16.42 -30.67 19.87
N TYR A 76 15.62 -30.58 18.80
CA TYR A 76 14.16 -30.41 18.89
C TYR A 76 13.49 -31.46 19.80
N GLY A 77 13.93 -32.73 19.73
CA GLY A 77 13.45 -33.81 20.61
C GLY A 77 14.01 -33.80 22.04
N GLY A 78 14.71 -32.74 22.45
CA GLY A 78 15.25 -32.57 23.80
C GLY A 78 16.57 -33.29 24.09
N ALA A 79 17.12 -34.05 23.13
CA ALA A 79 18.39 -34.74 23.28
C ALA A 79 19.55 -33.73 23.37
N LYS A 80 20.46 -33.93 24.33
CA LYS A 80 21.63 -33.06 24.51
C LYS A 80 22.66 -33.34 23.41
N ILE A 81 23.15 -32.29 22.77
CA ILE A 81 24.21 -32.36 21.78
C ILE A 81 25.54 -31.98 22.47
N PRO A 82 26.55 -32.87 22.51
CA PRO A 82 27.85 -32.57 23.09
C PRO A 82 28.56 -31.44 22.34
N VAL A 83 28.87 -30.35 23.06
CA VAL A 83 29.59 -29.19 22.53
C VAL A 83 31.04 -29.23 22.96
N LEU A 84 31.95 -29.22 22.01
CA LEU A 84 33.40 -29.15 22.22
C LEU A 84 33.87 -27.73 22.56
N GLY A 85 33.19 -26.72 22.03
CA GLY A 85 33.43 -25.31 22.36
C GLY A 85 32.74 -24.35 21.41
N LYS A 86 33.10 -23.07 21.52
CA LYS A 86 32.59 -21.99 20.69
C LYS A 86 33.74 -21.26 20.00
N CYS A 87 33.60 -20.94 18.73
CA CYS A 87 34.54 -20.09 18.00
C CYS A 87 33.81 -19.01 17.20
N ARG A 88 34.54 -17.97 16.77
CA ARG A 88 34.08 -16.99 15.79
C ARG A 88 34.84 -17.22 14.49
N ALA A 89 34.14 -17.15 13.37
CA ALA A 89 34.73 -17.30 12.04
C ALA A 89 34.13 -16.27 11.07
N THR A 90 34.95 -15.85 10.11
CA THR A 90 34.59 -14.96 9.03
C THR A 90 33.88 -15.75 7.94
N VAL A 91 32.64 -15.39 7.65
CA VAL A 91 31.81 -15.98 6.60
C VAL A 91 31.67 -14.98 5.47
N SER A 92 31.96 -15.39 4.24
CA SER A 92 31.79 -14.55 3.05
C SER A 92 30.54 -14.96 2.28
N HIS A 93 29.67 -14.00 2.00
CA HIS A 93 28.44 -14.20 1.22
C HIS A 93 28.12 -12.93 0.41
N ARG A 94 27.82 -13.09 -0.89
CA ARG A 94 27.47 -12.00 -1.82
C ARG A 94 28.43 -10.79 -1.77
N GLY A 95 29.73 -11.06 -1.75
CA GLY A 95 30.77 -10.01 -1.71
C GLY A 95 30.98 -9.34 -0.34
N SER A 96 30.16 -9.66 0.66
CA SER A 96 30.27 -9.14 2.03
C SER A 96 30.85 -10.18 2.98
N LYS A 97 31.54 -9.72 4.04
CA LYS A 97 32.13 -10.57 5.08
C LYS A 97 31.41 -10.36 6.41
N TYR A 98 31.12 -11.45 7.10
CA TYR A 98 30.32 -11.48 8.33
C TYR A 98 31.05 -12.27 9.41
N GLU A 99 31.18 -11.70 10.60
CA GLU A 99 31.66 -12.44 11.77
C GLU A 99 30.50 -13.17 12.44
N LEU A 100 30.53 -14.50 12.39
CA LEU A 100 29.52 -15.38 12.98
C LEU A 100 30.14 -16.28 14.06
N ALA A 101 29.34 -16.62 15.07
CA ALA A 101 29.73 -17.55 16.11
C ALA A 101 29.18 -18.94 15.81
N PHE A 102 30.01 -19.97 16.03
CA PHE A 102 29.68 -21.37 15.81
C PHE A 102 29.93 -22.17 17.09
N MET A 103 29.02 -23.07 17.41
CA MET A 103 29.20 -24.11 18.43
C MET A 103 29.76 -25.35 17.74
N ILE A 104 30.92 -25.81 18.17
CA ILE A 104 31.59 -26.96 17.60
C ILE A 104 31.10 -28.23 18.31
N VAL A 105 30.66 -29.23 17.56
CA VAL A 105 30.05 -30.46 18.09
C VAL A 105 30.74 -31.71 17.56
N ALA A 106 30.84 -32.75 18.39
CA ALA A 106 31.54 -33.98 18.02
C ALA A 106 30.70 -34.94 17.15
N GLU A 107 29.39 -35.04 17.44
CA GLU A 107 28.54 -36.13 16.95
C GLU A 107 27.43 -35.61 16.00
N ARG A 108 27.83 -34.94 14.92
CA ARG A 108 26.92 -34.59 13.81
C ARG A 108 27.63 -34.52 12.48
N ASP A 109 26.92 -34.86 11.41
CA ASP A 109 27.46 -34.78 10.05
C ASP A 109 27.09 -33.51 9.28
N GLN A 110 26.00 -32.84 9.69
CA GLN A 110 25.43 -31.71 8.95
C GLN A 110 25.65 -30.39 9.72
N PRO A 111 26.42 -29.44 9.16
CA PRO A 111 26.46 -28.06 9.64
C PRO A 111 25.09 -27.39 9.57
N ILE A 112 24.74 -26.59 10.58
CA ILE A 112 23.48 -25.86 10.69
C ILE A 112 23.75 -24.36 10.80
N LEU A 113 23.03 -23.58 9.99
CA LEU A 113 22.98 -22.13 10.07
C LEU A 113 21.65 -21.72 10.69
N GLY A 114 21.71 -21.14 11.90
CA GLY A 114 20.53 -20.78 12.68
C GLY A 114 19.87 -19.48 12.21
N LEU A 115 18.67 -19.21 12.73
CA LEU A 115 17.80 -18.11 12.33
C LEU A 115 18.53 -16.76 12.27
N GLN A 116 19.25 -16.40 13.34
CA GLN A 116 19.94 -15.11 13.43
C GLN A 116 21.03 -14.94 12.35
N ALA A 117 21.70 -16.04 11.98
CA ALA A 117 22.71 -16.00 10.92
C ALA A 117 22.05 -15.94 9.54
N CYS A 118 20.95 -16.68 9.34
CA CYS A 118 20.14 -16.62 8.12
C CYS A 118 19.61 -15.21 7.86
N GLU A 119 19.07 -14.54 8.88
CA GLU A 119 18.61 -13.14 8.79
C GLU A 119 19.78 -12.20 8.49
N LYS A 120 20.89 -12.33 9.25
CA LYS A 120 22.07 -11.45 9.10
C LYS A 120 22.74 -11.57 7.73
N LEU A 121 22.71 -12.75 7.12
CA LEU A 121 23.23 -13.01 5.78
C LEU A 121 22.21 -12.70 4.67
N ASN A 122 21.02 -12.21 5.03
CA ASN A 122 19.89 -11.96 4.14
C ASN A 122 19.49 -13.18 3.30
N LEU A 123 19.51 -14.36 3.93
CA LEU A 123 19.10 -15.64 3.35
C LEU A 123 17.62 -15.94 3.59
N ILE A 124 17.07 -15.38 4.67
CA ILE A 124 15.67 -15.50 5.04
C ILE A 124 15.19 -14.12 5.46
N GLN A 125 14.08 -13.70 4.87
CA GLN A 125 13.38 -12.47 5.23
C GLN A 125 12.12 -12.85 5.99
N ARG A 126 11.84 -12.18 7.11
CA ARG A 126 10.55 -12.32 7.79
C ARG A 126 9.47 -11.67 6.96
N VAL A 127 8.74 -12.49 6.22
CA VAL A 127 7.49 -12.11 5.57
C VAL A 127 6.40 -12.27 6.63
N CYS A 128 6.12 -11.20 7.39
CA CYS A 128 5.14 -11.24 8.51
C CYS A 128 3.68 -11.10 8.06
N THR A 129 3.44 -11.15 6.77
CA THR A 129 2.13 -11.06 6.15
C THR A 129 2.19 -11.95 4.94
N VAL A 130 1.34 -12.98 4.87
CA VAL A 130 1.04 -13.59 3.58
C VAL A 130 0.51 -12.43 2.74
N GLU A 131 1.32 -11.94 1.81
CA GLU A 131 0.97 -10.83 0.93
C GLU A 131 -0.20 -11.30 0.07
N THR A 132 -1.42 -10.96 0.49
CA THR A 132 -2.57 -10.98 -0.42
C THR A 132 -2.46 -9.77 -1.34
N GLU A 133 -2.96 -9.91 -2.57
CA GLU A 133 -2.99 -8.83 -3.58
C GLU A 133 -3.51 -7.49 -3.03
N GLU A 134 -4.36 -7.53 -1.99
CA GLU A 134 -4.91 -6.37 -1.28
C GLU A 134 -3.87 -5.42 -0.67
N GLN A 135 -2.73 -5.90 -0.18
CA GLN A 135 -1.73 -5.03 0.49
C GLN A 135 -0.80 -4.29 -0.47
N LEU A 136 -0.50 -4.90 -1.63
CA LEU A 136 0.23 -4.22 -2.72
C LEU A 136 -0.63 -3.13 -3.36
N ILE A 137 -1.96 -3.36 -3.44
CA ILE A 137 -2.93 -2.35 -3.86
C ILE A 137 -2.93 -1.19 -2.87
N ASP A 138 -2.90 -1.43 -1.55
CA ASP A 138 -2.94 -0.34 -0.56
C ASP A 138 -1.70 0.57 -0.60
N GLN A 139 -0.48 0.01 -0.73
CA GLN A 139 0.73 0.84 -0.87
C GLN A 139 0.77 1.60 -2.20
N THR A 140 0.37 0.96 -3.30
CA THR A 140 0.30 1.60 -4.63
C THR A 140 -0.79 2.67 -4.69
N TYR A 141 -1.94 2.42 -4.06
CA TYR A 141 -3.06 3.34 -3.98
C TYR A 141 -2.75 4.52 -3.05
N ALA A 142 -2.13 4.27 -1.89
CA ALA A 142 -1.65 5.32 -1.00
C ALA A 142 -0.61 6.22 -1.69
N GLN A 143 0.30 5.62 -2.47
CA GLN A 143 1.27 6.35 -3.27
C GLN A 143 0.57 7.18 -4.38
N LEU A 144 -0.39 6.60 -5.11
CA LEU A 144 -1.15 7.28 -6.15
C LEU A 144 -1.97 8.45 -5.58
N LEU A 145 -2.62 8.25 -4.44
CA LEU A 145 -3.34 9.30 -3.71
C LEU A 145 -2.39 10.40 -3.24
N TYR A 146 -1.19 10.03 -2.77
CA TYR A 146 -0.18 11.00 -2.35
C TYR A 146 0.30 11.86 -3.51
N GLU A 147 0.68 11.23 -4.64
CA GLU A 147 1.15 11.91 -5.85
C GLU A 147 0.06 12.79 -6.47
N ASN A 148 -1.18 12.30 -6.49
CA ASN A 148 -2.31 12.98 -7.11
C ASN A 148 -3.17 13.76 -6.10
N ASN A 149 -2.70 13.96 -4.86
CA ASN A 149 -3.48 14.64 -3.82
C ASN A 149 -4.00 16.01 -4.29
N HIS A 150 -3.23 16.69 -5.13
CA HIS A 150 -3.58 17.99 -5.71
C HIS A 150 -4.85 17.97 -6.58
N VAL A 151 -5.20 16.87 -7.25
CA VAL A 151 -6.41 16.79 -8.09
C VAL A 151 -7.69 16.59 -7.28
N PHE A 152 -7.55 16.17 -6.02
CA PHE A 152 -8.67 15.94 -5.09
C PHE A 152 -8.91 17.14 -4.15
N GLN A 153 -8.22 18.26 -4.36
CA GLN A 153 -8.31 19.44 -3.53
C GLN A 153 -8.92 20.64 -4.25
N GLY A 154 -9.70 21.43 -3.52
CA GLY A 154 -10.28 22.68 -4.02
C GLY A 154 -11.39 22.48 -5.05
N LEU A 155 -11.67 23.54 -5.82
CA LEU A 155 -12.67 23.51 -6.91
C LEU A 155 -12.04 23.19 -8.27
N GLY A 156 -10.71 23.26 -8.39
CA GLY A 156 -10.02 23.29 -9.68
C GLY A 156 -10.23 24.61 -10.44
N CYS A 157 -9.41 24.83 -11.47
CA CYS A 157 -9.56 25.94 -12.42
C CYS A 157 -9.09 25.45 -13.79
N LEU A 158 -9.98 25.49 -14.79
CA LEU A 158 -9.60 25.13 -16.16
C LEU A 158 -8.80 26.27 -16.78
N PRO A 159 -7.72 25.97 -17.52
CA PRO A 159 -6.96 27.01 -18.20
C PRO A 159 -7.78 27.66 -19.32
N GLY A 160 -7.64 28.98 -19.46
CA GLY A 160 -8.30 29.77 -20.50
C GLY A 160 -9.53 30.55 -20.01
N GLU A 161 -10.01 31.46 -20.86
CA GLU A 161 -11.21 32.24 -20.60
C GLU A 161 -12.39 31.69 -21.41
N HIS A 162 -13.55 31.55 -20.77
CA HIS A 162 -14.77 31.18 -21.47
C HIS A 162 -15.53 32.42 -21.92
N LYS A 163 -15.79 32.53 -23.22
CA LYS A 163 -16.57 33.62 -23.81
C LYS A 163 -18.00 33.18 -24.10
N ILE A 164 -18.96 33.83 -23.47
CA ILE A 164 -20.39 33.64 -23.76
C ILE A 164 -20.78 34.59 -24.90
N THR A 165 -21.25 34.04 -26.02
CA THR A 165 -21.74 34.83 -27.16
C THR A 165 -23.25 35.03 -27.06
N VAL A 166 -23.70 36.28 -27.16
CA VAL A 166 -25.12 36.65 -27.09
C VAL A 166 -25.63 37.15 -28.45
N ASP A 167 -26.94 37.06 -28.66
CA ASP A 167 -27.64 37.70 -29.76
C ASP A 167 -27.91 39.17 -29.45
N GLU A 168 -27.29 40.05 -30.22
CA GLU A 168 -27.38 41.51 -30.08
C GLU A 168 -28.80 42.04 -30.31
N ASN A 169 -29.68 41.27 -30.95
CA ASN A 169 -31.08 41.64 -31.14
C ASN A 169 -31.91 41.47 -29.86
N VAL A 170 -31.42 40.71 -28.88
CA VAL A 170 -32.11 40.51 -27.60
C VAL A 170 -31.70 41.61 -26.63
N ARG A 171 -32.68 42.39 -26.17
CA ARG A 171 -32.44 43.49 -25.24
C ARG A 171 -31.95 42.97 -23.89
N PRO A 172 -30.85 43.52 -23.34
CA PRO A 172 -30.40 43.20 -21.99
C PRO A 172 -31.45 43.49 -20.91
N VAL A 173 -31.44 42.68 -19.85
CA VAL A 173 -32.38 42.79 -18.73
C VAL A 173 -31.61 42.96 -17.42
N ILE A 174 -32.01 43.97 -16.66
CA ILE A 174 -31.52 44.26 -15.31
C ILE A 174 -32.64 43.95 -14.32
N HIS A 175 -32.45 42.89 -13.54
CA HIS A 175 -33.35 42.55 -12.44
C HIS A 175 -33.00 43.33 -11.18
N ALA A 176 -34.03 43.79 -10.46
CA ALA A 176 -33.86 44.32 -9.12
C ALA A 176 -33.39 43.21 -8.14
N CYS A 177 -32.57 43.60 -7.15
CA CYS A 177 -32.16 42.67 -6.11
C CYS A 177 -33.37 42.20 -5.28
N ARG A 178 -33.52 40.89 -5.10
CA ARG A 178 -34.62 40.32 -4.30
C ARG A 178 -34.42 40.62 -2.82
N LYS A 179 -35.52 40.83 -2.10
CA LYS A 179 -35.47 41.05 -0.64
C LYS A 179 -34.96 39.78 0.05
N VAL A 180 -33.82 39.89 0.73
CA VAL A 180 -33.22 38.80 1.52
C VAL A 180 -33.80 38.80 2.94
N PRO A 181 -34.43 37.70 3.39
CA PRO A 181 -34.95 37.57 4.75
C PRO A 181 -33.84 37.79 5.80
N PHE A 182 -34.17 38.49 6.89
CA PHE A 182 -33.18 38.87 7.91
C PHE A 182 -32.38 37.66 8.44
N ARG A 183 -33.06 36.55 8.71
CA ARG A 183 -32.48 35.31 9.25
C ARG A 183 -31.33 34.73 8.41
N VAL A 184 -31.32 34.96 7.10
CA VAL A 184 -30.31 34.37 6.19
C VAL A 184 -29.23 35.36 5.75
N ARG A 185 -29.31 36.63 6.15
CA ARG A 185 -28.39 37.68 5.69
C ARG A 185 -26.93 37.40 6.05
N ASP A 186 -26.67 37.06 7.32
CA ASP A 186 -25.30 36.81 7.78
C ASP A 186 -24.71 35.56 7.14
N LYS A 187 -25.53 34.51 7.01
CA LYS A 187 -25.15 33.28 6.29
C LYS A 187 -24.87 33.54 4.81
N LEU A 188 -25.70 34.36 4.17
CA LEU A 188 -25.53 34.72 2.76
C LEU A 188 -24.24 35.52 2.56
N LYS A 189 -24.02 36.53 3.41
CA LYS A 189 -22.80 37.33 3.37
C LYS A 189 -21.56 36.46 3.52
N GLY A 190 -21.53 35.58 4.52
CA GLY A 190 -20.41 34.66 4.71
C GLY A 190 -20.16 33.73 3.52
N GLU A 191 -21.21 33.28 2.83
CA GLU A 191 -21.06 32.47 1.62
C GLU A 191 -20.54 33.29 0.42
N LEU A 192 -20.99 34.54 0.25
CA LEU A 192 -20.48 35.45 -0.79
C LEU A 192 -19.02 35.80 -0.54
N ASP A 193 -18.65 36.15 0.70
CA ASP A 193 -17.27 36.44 1.08
C ASP A 193 -16.37 35.22 0.84
N ARG A 194 -16.87 34.00 1.14
CA ARG A 194 -16.15 32.75 0.84
C ARG A 194 -15.94 32.56 -0.66
N MET A 195 -16.96 32.80 -1.49
CA MET A 195 -16.86 32.67 -2.95
C MET A 195 -15.91 33.71 -3.56
N GLU A 196 -15.91 34.95 -3.04
CA GLU A 196 -14.98 36.02 -3.44
C GLU A 196 -13.54 35.63 -3.06
N ASN A 197 -13.30 35.17 -1.83
CA ASN A 197 -11.97 34.73 -1.38
C ASN A 197 -11.43 33.53 -2.17
N MET A 198 -12.32 32.68 -2.71
CA MET A 198 -11.95 31.57 -3.59
C MET A 198 -11.72 31.98 -5.04
N GLY A 199 -11.96 33.25 -5.40
CA GLY A 199 -11.86 33.74 -6.77
C GLY A 199 -12.97 33.27 -7.70
N VAL A 200 -14.08 32.75 -7.15
CA VAL A 200 -15.24 32.27 -7.96
C VAL A 200 -16.08 33.43 -8.47
N ILE A 201 -16.17 34.51 -7.70
CA ILE A 201 -16.87 35.75 -8.05
C ILE A 201 -16.01 36.95 -7.72
N SER A 202 -16.32 38.09 -8.33
CA SER A 202 -15.71 39.38 -8.04
C SER A 202 -16.76 40.48 -7.96
N LYS A 203 -16.43 41.57 -7.26
CA LYS A 203 -17.28 42.75 -7.21
C LYS A 203 -17.20 43.51 -8.53
N VAL A 204 -18.37 43.89 -9.05
CA VAL A 204 -18.50 44.77 -10.22
C VAL A 204 -19.15 46.06 -9.73
N ASN A 205 -18.41 47.16 -9.80
CA ASN A 205 -18.87 48.48 -9.34
C ASN A 205 -19.37 49.36 -10.50
N GLU A 206 -19.11 48.96 -11.74
CA GLU A 206 -19.54 49.65 -12.94
C GLU A 206 -20.93 49.17 -13.40
N PRO A 207 -21.71 50.01 -14.09
CA PRO A 207 -22.98 49.58 -14.69
C PRO A 207 -22.79 48.41 -15.66
N THR A 208 -23.65 47.40 -15.55
CA THR A 208 -23.69 46.25 -16.47
C THR A 208 -25.03 46.18 -17.19
N GLU A 209 -25.00 45.71 -18.43
CA GLU A 209 -26.21 45.55 -19.25
C GLU A 209 -27.10 44.41 -18.74
N TRP A 210 -26.50 43.37 -18.16
CA TRP A 210 -27.18 42.19 -17.65
C TRP A 210 -27.03 42.10 -16.13
N VAL A 211 -28.15 41.97 -15.42
CA VAL A 211 -28.17 41.69 -13.98
C VAL A 211 -29.23 40.64 -13.70
N SER A 212 -28.82 39.47 -13.22
CA SER A 212 -29.70 38.37 -12.85
C SER A 212 -30.08 38.44 -11.36
N SER A 213 -31.30 38.02 -11.02
CA SER A 213 -31.72 37.91 -9.63
C SER A 213 -30.92 36.84 -8.87
N LEU A 214 -30.62 37.12 -7.61
CA LEU A 214 -30.08 36.13 -6.67
C LEU A 214 -31.18 35.19 -6.15
N VAL A 215 -30.89 33.90 -6.12
CA VAL A 215 -31.73 32.84 -5.56
C VAL A 215 -30.98 32.13 -4.45
N ILE A 216 -31.65 31.94 -3.31
CA ILE A 216 -31.06 31.32 -2.11
C ILE A 216 -31.89 30.10 -1.76
N VAL A 217 -31.21 28.95 -1.60
CA VAL A 217 -31.85 27.68 -1.25
C VAL A 217 -31.12 27.05 -0.07
N ASP A 218 -31.85 26.55 0.92
CA ASP A 218 -31.25 25.79 2.01
C ASP A 218 -30.83 24.40 1.54
N LYS A 219 -29.58 24.02 1.82
CA LYS A 219 -29.11 22.65 1.66
C LYS A 219 -29.53 21.82 2.87
N LYS A 220 -29.64 20.50 2.68
CA LYS A 220 -29.94 19.54 3.77
C LYS A 220 -28.96 19.64 4.96
N ASN A 221 -27.72 20.07 4.72
CA ASN A 221 -26.69 20.25 5.76
C ASN A 221 -26.74 21.62 6.46
N GLY A 222 -27.79 22.42 6.27
CA GLY A 222 -27.98 23.72 6.92
C GLY A 222 -27.15 24.88 6.37
N LYS A 223 -26.34 24.63 5.32
CA LYS A 223 -25.63 25.67 4.54
C LYS A 223 -26.54 26.22 3.43
N LEU A 224 -26.22 27.41 2.93
CA LEU A 224 -26.92 27.99 1.78
C LEU A 224 -26.35 27.48 0.46
N ARG A 225 -27.22 27.41 -0.56
CA ARG A 225 -26.86 27.34 -1.97
C ARG A 225 -27.27 28.67 -2.60
N VAL A 226 -26.29 29.40 -3.08
CA VAL A 226 -26.46 30.68 -3.78
C VAL A 226 -26.46 30.39 -5.29
N CYS A 227 -27.53 30.80 -5.97
CA CYS A 227 -27.72 30.59 -7.41
C CYS A 227 -28.08 31.91 -8.08
N LEU A 228 -27.74 32.01 -9.36
CA LEU A 228 -28.26 33.03 -10.26
C LEU A 228 -29.52 32.49 -10.93
N ASP A 229 -30.47 33.38 -11.26
CA ASP A 229 -31.60 33.10 -12.14
C ASP A 229 -31.32 33.68 -13.54
N PRO A 230 -30.61 32.96 -14.43
CA PRO A 230 -30.16 33.48 -15.72
C PRO A 230 -31.23 33.36 -16.80
N LYS A 231 -32.53 33.31 -16.45
CA LYS A 231 -33.60 33.00 -17.41
C LYS A 231 -33.59 33.90 -18.65
N ASP A 232 -33.35 35.20 -18.48
CA ASP A 232 -33.33 36.14 -19.60
C ASP A 232 -32.01 36.10 -20.38
N LEU A 233 -30.88 35.96 -19.68
CA LEU A 233 -29.57 35.77 -20.32
C LEU A 233 -29.57 34.50 -21.19
N ASN A 234 -30.13 33.40 -20.69
CA ASN A 234 -30.22 32.12 -21.40
C ASN A 234 -31.01 32.20 -22.71
N LYS A 235 -31.92 33.17 -22.88
CA LYS A 235 -32.63 33.40 -24.15
C LYS A 235 -31.75 34.13 -25.17
N ALA A 236 -30.80 34.93 -24.70
CA ALA A 236 -29.88 35.69 -25.54
C ALA A 236 -28.65 34.87 -25.95
N ILE A 237 -28.25 33.86 -25.16
CA ILE A 237 -27.05 33.05 -25.45
C ILE A 237 -27.23 32.27 -26.77
N LYS A 238 -26.27 32.45 -27.69
CA LYS A 238 -26.10 31.60 -28.87
C LYS A 238 -25.41 30.31 -28.45
N ARG A 239 -26.13 29.18 -28.51
CA ARG A 239 -25.59 27.88 -28.08
C ARG A 239 -24.75 27.26 -29.18
N GLU A 240 -23.56 26.81 -28.81
CA GLU A 240 -22.74 25.96 -29.67
C GLU A 240 -23.38 24.57 -29.78
N HIS A 241 -23.36 24.01 -30.99
CA HIS A 241 -23.88 22.67 -31.24
C HIS A 241 -22.75 21.64 -31.13
N PHE A 242 -22.46 21.22 -29.90
CA PHE A 242 -21.59 20.07 -29.65
C PHE A 242 -22.44 18.82 -29.42
N LYS A 243 -22.22 17.77 -30.21
CA LYS A 243 -22.89 16.47 -30.00
C LYS A 243 -22.09 15.68 -28.98
N LEU A 244 -22.65 15.51 -27.79
CA LEU A 244 -22.13 14.55 -26.83
C LEU A 244 -22.43 13.14 -27.35
N PRO A 245 -21.48 12.21 -27.27
CA PRO A 245 -21.74 10.81 -27.59
C PRO A 245 -22.81 10.27 -26.64
N SER A 246 -23.64 9.37 -27.17
CA SER A 246 -24.61 8.61 -26.39
C SER A 246 -23.91 7.65 -25.43
N ARG A 247 -24.66 7.21 -24.42
CA ARG A 247 -24.16 6.21 -23.48
C ARG A 247 -23.77 4.92 -24.20
N GLU A 248 -24.54 4.52 -25.21
CA GLU A 248 -24.31 3.31 -25.99
C GLU A 248 -23.02 3.42 -26.81
N GLU A 249 -22.76 4.59 -27.43
CA GLU A 249 -21.50 4.86 -28.14
C GLU A 249 -20.30 4.81 -27.18
N ILE A 250 -20.40 5.46 -26.01
CA ILE A 250 -19.35 5.41 -25.00
C ILE A 250 -19.10 3.96 -24.55
N MET A 251 -20.14 3.21 -24.22
CA MET A 251 -20.02 1.83 -23.73
C MET A 251 -19.42 0.87 -24.77
N ALA A 252 -19.70 1.09 -26.05
CA ALA A 252 -19.10 0.29 -27.12
C ALA A 252 -17.58 0.46 -27.21
N GLU A 253 -17.05 1.64 -26.88
CA GLU A 253 -15.59 1.89 -26.83
C GLU A 253 -14.90 1.16 -25.67
N PHE A 254 -15.63 0.76 -24.62
CA PHE A 254 -15.12 0.05 -23.45
C PHE A 254 -15.36 -1.46 -23.48
N ALA A 255 -15.80 -2.04 -24.60
CA ALA A 255 -16.20 -3.45 -24.67
C ALA A 255 -15.10 -4.44 -24.26
N ASP A 256 -13.82 -4.07 -24.46
CA ASP A 256 -12.65 -4.89 -24.09
C ASP A 256 -11.93 -4.41 -22.82
N ALA A 257 -12.48 -3.42 -22.11
CA ALA A 257 -11.86 -2.89 -20.90
C ALA A 257 -12.06 -3.83 -19.70
N SER A 258 -10.96 -4.26 -19.10
CA SER A 258 -10.95 -5.20 -17.96
C SER A 258 -11.09 -4.52 -16.60
N ILE A 259 -10.95 -3.19 -16.53
CA ILE A 259 -11.08 -2.40 -15.30
C ILE A 259 -11.85 -1.12 -15.64
N SER A 260 -12.88 -0.79 -14.85
CA SER A 260 -13.60 0.48 -14.94
C SER A 260 -13.87 1.04 -13.54
N ALA A 261 -13.89 2.37 -13.40
CA ALA A 261 -14.23 3.07 -12.17
C ALA A 261 -15.68 3.58 -12.25
N SER A 262 -16.49 3.28 -11.23
CA SER A 262 -17.89 3.68 -11.10
C SER A 262 -18.09 4.83 -10.13
#